data_AF-A0A6M0K571-F1
#
_entry.id   AF-A0A6M0K571-F1
#
_cell.length_a   1.000
_cell.length_b   1.000
_cell.length_c   1.000
_cell.angle_alpha   90.00
_cell.angle_beta   90.00
_cell.angle_gamma   90.00
#
_symmetry.space_group_name_H-M   'P 1'
#
loop_
_entity.id
_entity.type
_entity.pdbx_description
1 polymer ?
#
loop_
_entity_poly.entity_id
_entity_poly.type
_entity_poly.pdbx_seq_one_letter_code
_entity_poly.pdbx_strand_id
1 'polypeptide(L)'
;MSALASAASAIDLDAQTEQLLVEAVEAAADLDLYNARCRGDVSGRAIDNLNKLMVGKLRTTVLSVQDDLFPEHSYRRAQQRLEADFLARLRELNGCPGAKESGLPQRLRDVYQDKLGAIRALP
;
A
#
# COMPACT_ATOMS: atom_id res chain seq x y z
N MET A 1 -21.19 -11.19 31.18
CA MET A 1 -20.47 -11.56 29.94
C MET A 1 -19.42 -10.48 29.71
N SER A 2 -18.19 -10.72 30.14
CA SER A 2 -17.10 -9.75 30.02
C SER A 2 -16.42 -9.91 28.66
N ALA A 3 -16.51 -8.88 27.82
CA ALA A 3 -15.70 -8.76 26.63
C ALA A 3 -14.31 -8.28 27.07
N LEU A 4 -13.31 -9.14 26.94
CA LEU A 4 -11.90 -8.74 27.00
C LEU A 4 -11.59 -7.97 25.72
N ALA A 5 -11.59 -6.64 25.80
CA ALA A 5 -10.98 -5.80 24.79
C ALA A 5 -9.46 -6.04 24.85
N SER A 6 -8.94 -6.82 23.91
CA SER A 6 -7.50 -6.93 23.70
C SER A 6 -7.04 -5.61 23.08
N ALA A 7 -6.56 -4.68 23.91
CA ALA A 7 -5.86 -3.52 23.43
C ALA A 7 -4.53 -4.00 22.84
N ALA A 8 -4.53 -4.23 21.52
CA ALA A 8 -3.29 -4.23 20.77
C ALA A 8 -2.61 -2.90 21.09
N SER A 9 -1.41 -2.98 21.65
CA SER A 9 -0.57 -1.81 21.91
C SER A 9 -0.17 -1.25 20.56
N ALA A 10 -1.01 -0.37 20.01
CA ALA A 10 -0.59 0.53 18.97
C ALA A 10 0.59 1.30 19.57
N ILE A 11 1.77 1.15 18.96
CA ILE A 11 2.77 2.19 19.06
C ILE A 11 2.01 3.47 18.67
N ASP A 12 2.00 4.47 19.55
CA ASP A 12 1.38 5.76 19.24
C ASP A 12 2.24 6.38 18.14
N LEU A 13 1.88 6.11 16.89
CA LEU A 13 2.58 6.59 15.72
C LEU A 13 2.28 8.08 15.60
N ASP A 14 3.30 8.89 15.37
CA ASP A 14 3.02 10.28 15.01
C ASP A 14 2.31 10.36 13.66
N ALA A 15 1.58 11.46 13.44
CA ALA A 15 0.81 11.68 12.22
C ALA A 15 1.66 11.60 10.94
N GLN A 16 2.96 11.92 11.03
CA GLN A 16 3.88 11.81 9.90
C GLN A 16 4.12 10.34 9.53
N THR A 17 4.29 9.48 10.54
CA THR A 17 4.47 8.05 10.38
C THR A 17 3.19 7.39 9.88
N GLU A 18 2.02 7.77 10.41
CA GLU A 18 0.73 7.28 9.92
C GLU A 18 0.55 7.59 8.43
N GLN A 19 0.80 8.85 8.02
CA GLN A 19 0.72 9.26 6.63
C GLN A 19 1.72 8.49 5.75
N LEU A 20 2.96 8.27 6.22
CA LEU A 20 3.94 7.46 5.50
C LEU A 20 3.44 6.02 5.29
N LEU A 21 2.77 5.42 6.27
CA LEU A 21 2.23 4.07 6.15
C LEU A 21 1.09 4.01 5.13
N VAL A 22 0.19 4.99 5.13
CA VAL A 22 -0.87 5.10 4.12
C VAL A 22 -0.24 5.15 2.72
N GLU A 23 0.70 6.08 2.51
CA GLU A 23 1.37 6.26 1.21
C GLU A 23 2.16 5.03 0.77
N ALA A 24 2.76 4.29 1.71
CA ALA A 24 3.46 3.05 1.41
C ALA A 24 2.51 1.95 0.93
N VAL A 25 1.33 1.82 1.55
CA VAL A 25 0.29 0.87 1.13
C VAL A 25 -0.23 1.23 -0.26
N GLU A 26 -0.49 2.51 -0.54
CA GLU A 26 -0.91 2.96 -1.87
C GLU A 26 0.15 2.66 -2.94
N ALA A 27 1.42 2.96 -2.66
CA ALA A 27 2.52 2.70 -3.59
C ALA A 27 2.71 1.20 -3.88
N ALA A 28 2.59 0.36 -2.85
CA ALA A 28 2.66 -1.09 -3.01
C ALA A 28 1.48 -1.62 -3.83
N ALA A 29 0.27 -1.16 -3.55
CA ALA A 29 -0.94 -1.54 -4.27
C ALA A 29 -0.86 -1.16 -5.75
N ASP A 30 -0.46 0.07 -6.08
CA ASP A 30 -0.30 0.53 -7.46
C ASP A 30 0.71 -0.33 -8.24
N LEU A 31 1.84 -0.66 -7.61
CA LEU A 31 2.87 -1.49 -8.25
C LEU A 31 2.38 -2.92 -8.49
N ASP A 32 1.71 -3.53 -7.53
CA ASP A 32 1.15 -4.88 -7.67
C ASP A 32 0.00 -4.91 -8.68
N LEU A 33 -0.88 -3.89 -8.70
CA LEU A 33 -1.94 -3.76 -9.70
C LEU A 33 -1.39 -3.64 -11.11
N TYR A 34 -0.33 -2.83 -11.31
CA TYR A 34 0.36 -2.74 -12.60
C TYR A 34 0.96 -4.09 -13.02
N ASN A 35 1.66 -4.76 -12.12
CA ASN A 35 2.27 -6.07 -12.41
C ASN A 35 1.21 -7.11 -12.77
N ALA A 36 0.11 -7.17 -12.02
CA ALA A 36 -0.99 -8.09 -12.28
C ALA A 36 -1.66 -7.80 -13.63
N ARG A 37 -2.03 -6.54 -13.89
CA ARG A 37 -2.81 -6.17 -15.09
C ARG A 37 -1.99 -6.12 -16.36
N CYS A 38 -0.79 -5.56 -16.31
CA CYS A 38 -0.01 -5.27 -17.51
C CYS A 38 1.11 -6.27 -17.78
N ARG A 39 1.45 -7.12 -16.79
CA ARG A 39 2.50 -8.14 -16.91
C ARG A 39 2.03 -9.56 -16.57
N GLY A 40 0.80 -9.74 -16.12
CA GLY A 40 0.27 -11.05 -15.71
C GLY A 40 0.92 -11.61 -14.43
N ASP A 41 1.63 -10.77 -13.66
CA ASP A 41 2.28 -11.17 -12.41
C ASP A 41 1.36 -10.87 -11.22
N VAL A 42 0.65 -11.90 -10.76
CA VAL A 42 -0.33 -11.82 -9.67
C VAL A 42 0.27 -12.17 -8.30
N SER A 43 1.60 -12.12 -8.17
CA SER A 43 2.28 -12.56 -6.94
C SER A 43 2.07 -11.65 -5.71
N GLY A 44 1.62 -10.40 -5.88
CA GLY A 44 1.39 -9.48 -4.75
C GLY A 44 2.65 -9.15 -3.94
N ARG A 45 3.83 -9.25 -4.56
CA ARG A 45 5.12 -9.18 -3.84
C ARG A 45 5.35 -7.83 -3.18
N ALA A 46 4.86 -6.72 -3.74
CA ALA A 46 5.11 -5.41 -3.17
C ALA A 46 4.40 -5.26 -1.82
N ILE A 47 3.11 -5.63 -1.76
CA ILE A 47 2.31 -5.64 -0.54
C ILE A 47 2.88 -6.64 0.47
N ASP A 48 3.23 -7.85 0.05
CA ASP A 48 3.80 -8.88 0.95
C ASP A 48 5.10 -8.40 1.62
N ASN A 49 5.99 -7.79 0.85
CA ASN A 49 7.27 -7.29 1.37
C ASN A 49 7.07 -6.09 2.30
N LEU A 50 6.13 -5.19 1.98
CA LEU A 50 5.75 -4.08 2.86
C LEU A 50 5.19 -4.61 4.19
N ASN A 51 4.28 -5.57 4.13
CA ASN A 51 3.68 -6.16 5.33
C ASN A 51 4.73 -6.82 6.23
N LYS A 52 5.68 -7.56 5.65
CA LYS A 52 6.81 -8.14 6.41
C LYS A 52 7.64 -7.06 7.11
N LEU A 53 7.96 -5.96 6.42
CA LEU A 53 8.69 -4.83 7.01
C LEU A 53 7.91 -4.19 8.17
N MET A 54 6.62 -3.92 7.97
CA MET A 54 5.77 -3.29 8.99
C MET A 54 5.58 -4.18 10.22
N VAL A 55 5.35 -5.48 10.02
CA VAL A 55 5.23 -6.45 11.13
C VAL A 55 6.54 -6.52 11.91
N GLY A 56 7.68 -6.54 11.22
CA GLY A 56 9.00 -6.63 11.85
C GLY A 56 9.38 -5.36 12.62
N LYS A 57 9.12 -4.18 12.05
CA LYS A 57 9.61 -2.90 12.57
C LYS A 57 8.61 -2.19 13.48
N LEU A 58 7.34 -2.17 13.09
CA LEU A 58 6.31 -1.33 13.70
C LEU A 58 5.21 -2.13 14.42
N ARG A 59 5.29 -3.47 14.37
CA ARG A 59 4.29 -4.39 14.96
C ARG A 59 2.86 -4.15 14.46
N THR A 60 2.71 -3.60 13.26
CA THR A 60 1.44 -3.38 12.57
C THR A 60 1.41 -4.11 11.23
N THR A 61 0.24 -4.18 10.60
CA THR A 61 0.03 -4.84 9.31
C THR A 61 -0.53 -3.89 8.27
N VAL A 62 -0.39 -4.25 6.99
CA VAL A 62 -1.07 -3.52 5.90
C VAL A 62 -2.58 -3.48 6.12
N LEU A 63 -3.17 -4.58 6.59
CA LEU A 63 -4.61 -4.66 6.88
C LEU A 63 -5.01 -3.66 7.96
N SER A 64 -4.27 -3.62 9.08
CA SER A 64 -4.51 -2.66 10.16
C SER A 64 -4.41 -1.21 9.67
N VAL A 65 -3.40 -0.89 8.86
CA VAL A 65 -3.30 0.45 8.27
C VAL A 65 -4.52 0.80 7.41
N GLN A 66 -5.04 -0.16 6.63
CA GLN A 66 -6.23 0.08 5.81
C GLN A 66 -7.55 0.14 6.61
N ASP A 67 -7.63 -0.51 7.76
CA ASP A 67 -8.80 -0.43 8.64
C ASP A 67 -8.76 0.80 9.56
N ASP A 68 -7.56 1.22 10.00
CA ASP A 68 -7.40 2.22 11.05
C ASP A 68 -7.04 3.61 10.50
N LEU A 69 -6.18 3.68 9.48
CA LEU A 69 -5.58 4.95 9.01
C LEU A 69 -6.16 5.46 7.68
N PHE A 70 -6.73 4.58 6.87
CA PHE A 70 -7.41 4.97 5.63
C PHE A 70 -8.77 5.62 5.92
N PRO A 71 -9.21 6.60 5.11
CA PRO A 71 -10.47 7.32 5.35
C PRO A 71 -11.71 6.42 5.26
N GLU A 72 -11.63 5.28 4.58
CA GLU A 72 -12.73 4.34 4.48
C GLU A 72 -12.97 3.52 5.76
N HIS A 73 -11.98 3.47 6.65
CA HIS A 73 -11.94 2.60 7.83
C HIS A 73 -12.39 1.16 7.54
N SER A 74 -11.97 0.64 6.39
CA SER A 74 -12.38 -0.66 5.88
C SER A 74 -11.44 -1.10 4.78
N TYR A 75 -10.66 -2.14 5.04
CA TYR A 75 -9.70 -2.69 4.08
C TYR A 75 -10.37 -3.04 2.75
N ARG A 76 -11.60 -3.56 2.77
CA ARG A 76 -12.34 -3.91 1.54
C ARG A 76 -12.63 -2.68 0.69
N ARG A 77 -13.09 -1.60 1.31
CA ARG A 77 -13.41 -0.36 0.60
C ARG A 77 -12.14 0.35 0.14
N ALA A 78 -11.09 0.35 0.97
CA ALA A 78 -9.78 0.87 0.60
C ALA A 78 -9.21 0.14 -0.64
N GLN A 79 -9.23 -1.20 -0.66
CA GLN A 79 -8.79 -1.98 -1.82
C GLN A 79 -9.61 -1.68 -3.08
N GLN A 80 -10.94 -1.54 -2.94
CA GLN A 80 -11.81 -1.16 -4.05
C GLN A 80 -11.49 0.23 -4.60
N ARG A 81 -11.25 1.22 -3.72
CA ARG A 81 -10.82 2.56 -4.14
C ARG A 81 -9.49 2.50 -4.87
N LEU A 82 -8.48 1.86 -4.29
CA LEU A 82 -7.14 1.77 -4.89
C LEU A 82 -7.18 1.12 -6.28
N GLU A 83 -7.96 0.04 -6.45
CA GLU A 83 -8.16 -0.56 -7.76
C GLU A 83 -8.85 0.41 -8.74
N ALA A 84 -9.91 1.09 -8.30
CA ALA A 84 -10.63 2.05 -9.15
C ALA A 84 -9.76 3.22 -9.59
N ASP A 85 -8.97 3.78 -8.67
CA ASP A 85 -8.05 4.89 -8.91
C ASP A 85 -6.94 4.47 -9.90
N PHE A 86 -6.36 3.29 -9.69
CA PHE A 86 -5.36 2.74 -10.61
C PHE A 86 -5.94 2.54 -12.02
N LEU A 87 -7.15 1.97 -12.13
CA LEU A 87 -7.81 1.75 -13.41
C LEU A 87 -8.21 3.06 -14.10
N ALA A 88 -8.55 4.11 -13.36
CA ALA A 88 -8.77 5.44 -13.92
C ALA A 88 -7.47 5.97 -14.56
N ARG A 89 -6.36 5.94 -13.82
CA ARG A 89 -5.04 6.36 -14.32
C ARG A 89 -4.57 5.54 -15.52
N LEU A 90 -4.83 4.23 -15.50
CA LEU A 90 -4.47 3.36 -16.60
C LEU A 90 -5.27 3.70 -17.87
N ARG A 91 -6.55 4.09 -17.74
CA ARG A 91 -7.36 4.55 -18.88
C ARG A 91 -6.83 5.86 -19.47
N GLU A 92 -6.41 6.80 -18.63
CA GLU A 92 -5.77 8.06 -19.07
C GLU A 92 -4.48 7.82 -19.87
N LEU A 93 -3.79 6.72 -19.57
CA LEU A 93 -2.58 6.27 -20.27
C LEU A 93 -2.86 5.35 -21.46
N ASN A 94 -4.08 5.30 -22.00
CA ASN A 94 -4.46 4.41 -23.10
C ASN A 94 -4.23 2.91 -22.79
N GLY A 95 -4.46 2.52 -21.54
CA GLY A 95 -4.33 1.14 -21.09
C GLY A 95 -2.87 0.70 -20.85
N CYS A 96 -2.67 -0.60 -20.76
CA CYS A 96 -1.35 -1.19 -20.56
C CYS A 96 -0.32 -0.85 -21.66
N PRO A 97 -0.67 -0.73 -22.95
CA PRO A 97 0.28 -0.30 -23.98
C PRO A 97 0.88 1.07 -23.67
N GLY A 98 0.04 2.10 -23.49
CA GLY A 98 0.56 3.43 -23.20
C GLY A 98 1.20 3.54 -21.81
N ALA A 99 0.75 2.77 -20.82
CA ALA A 99 1.46 2.66 -19.55
C ALA A 99 2.89 2.08 -19.71
N LYS A 100 3.11 1.09 -20.58
CA LYS A 100 4.44 0.51 -20.84
C LYS A 100 5.39 1.45 -21.59
N GLU A 101 4.83 2.22 -22.51
CA GLU A 101 5.57 3.23 -23.27
C GLU A 101 5.81 4.50 -22.44
N SER A 102 5.03 4.69 -21.37
CA SER A 102 5.24 5.76 -20.39
C SER A 102 6.35 5.42 -19.38
N GLY A 103 6.73 6.43 -18.59
CA GLY A 103 7.58 6.26 -17.41
C GLY A 103 6.89 5.65 -16.18
N LEU A 104 5.59 5.28 -16.27
CA LEU A 104 4.83 4.75 -15.13
C LEU A 104 5.50 3.54 -14.45
N PRO A 105 5.99 2.51 -15.15
CA PRO A 105 6.47 1.29 -14.49
C PRO A 105 7.68 1.57 -13.60
N GLN A 106 8.57 2.45 -14.06
CA GLN A 106 9.73 2.87 -13.30
C GLN A 106 9.31 3.78 -12.14
N ARG A 107 8.42 4.75 -12.38
CA ARG A 107 7.89 5.62 -11.32
C ARG A 107 7.23 4.84 -10.18
N LEU A 108 6.40 3.85 -10.49
CA LEU A 108 5.75 3.01 -9.45
C LEU A 108 6.78 2.25 -8.61
N ARG A 109 7.83 1.74 -9.26
CA ARG A 109 8.94 1.08 -8.56
C ARG A 109 9.69 2.05 -7.66
N ASP A 110 10.03 3.24 -8.16
CA ASP A 110 10.81 4.23 -7.42
C ASP A 110 10.03 4.71 -6.20
N VAL A 111 8.77 5.10 -6.37
CA VAL A 111 7.89 5.53 -5.26
C VAL A 111 7.79 4.42 -4.21
N TYR A 112 7.58 3.17 -4.62
CA TYR A 112 7.53 2.04 -3.68
C TYR A 112 8.85 1.85 -2.91
N GLN A 113 9.99 1.91 -3.58
CA GLN A 113 11.30 1.76 -2.93
C GLN A 113 11.59 2.92 -1.98
N ASP A 114 11.22 4.14 -2.35
CA ASP A 114 11.37 5.32 -1.50
C ASP A 114 10.56 5.18 -0.21
N LYS A 115 9.31 4.70 -0.29
CA LYS A 115 8.46 4.46 0.90
C LYS A 115 9.01 3.32 1.77
N LEU A 116 9.51 2.24 1.18
CA LEU A 116 10.21 1.20 1.96
C LEU A 116 11.46 1.75 2.65
N GLY A 117 12.24 2.60 1.95
CA GLY A 117 13.42 3.25 2.51
C GLY A 117 13.07 4.13 3.71
N ALA A 118 12.04 4.96 3.56
CA ALA A 118 11.55 5.83 4.63
C ALA A 118 11.07 5.03 5.85
N ILE A 119 10.29 3.96 5.66
CA ILE A 119 9.86 3.10 6.77
C ILE A 119 11.07 2.44 7.44
N ARG A 120 12.06 1.94 6.70
CA ARG A 120 13.27 1.35 7.28
C ARG A 120 14.05 2.35 8.14
N ALA A 121 14.05 3.63 7.75
CA ALA A 121 14.77 4.71 8.40
C ALA A 121 14.06 5.30 9.63
N LEU A 122 12.80 4.92 9.91
CA LEU A 122 12.13 5.29 11.16
C LEU A 122 12.97 4.81 12.37
N PRO A 123 12.94 5.53 13.51
CA PRO A 123 13.68 5.15 14.71
C PRO A 123 13.27 3.78 15.27
#